data_AF-A0A3P7KDM2-F1
#
_entry.id   AF-A0A3P7KDM2-F1
#
_cell.length_a   1.000
_cell.length_b   1.000
_cell.length_c   1.000
_cell.angle_alpha   90.00
_cell.angle_beta   90.00
_cell.angle_gamma   90.00
#
_symmetry.space_group_name_H-M   'P 1'
#
loop_
_entity.id
_entity.type
_entity.pdbx_description
1 polymer ?
#
loop_
_entity_poly.entity_id
_entity_poly.type
_entity_poly.pdbx_seq_one_letter_code
_entity_poly.pdbx_strand_id
1 'polypeptide(L)'
;MPRKDSESSSSTHEESHREDESLSSDVVVNKYQMAAQMANEILRKLISEVKEGVEVSTLCTMGDNLIQEKTSKVFVKEKDVTKGIAMPTCISVDHCICHYSPLRSDPPVVLKNGQMVKIDLGVHIDGYIATAAHTVVVGASPTNKITGKQAALLKATYEAMEVAIRMLQPGNKNMDITAAIDKVAAEYGVTPIENMVSHQLQRDQIDGEKQIIQNPGEKQRRKSKDMDTRTTVYKRNEDIQYSLRLKAARALMKDVKDK
;
A
#
# COMPACT_ATOMS: atom_id res chain seq x y z
N MET A 1 -39.00 56.59 -25.87
CA MET A 1 -37.72 56.49 -25.14
C MET A 1 -37.55 55.05 -24.68
N PRO A 2 -36.65 54.26 -25.30
CA PRO A 2 -36.44 52.88 -24.89
C PRO A 2 -35.54 52.82 -23.64
N ARG A 3 -35.86 51.89 -22.74
CA ARG A 3 -35.13 51.65 -21.48
C ARG A 3 -33.75 51.08 -21.81
N LYS A 4 -32.70 51.60 -21.17
CA LYS A 4 -31.33 51.09 -21.21
C LYS A 4 -31.29 49.71 -20.54
N ASP A 5 -30.86 48.70 -21.28
CA ASP A 5 -30.47 47.41 -20.73
C ASP A 5 -29.19 47.58 -19.89
N SER A 6 -29.23 47.07 -18.67
CA SER A 6 -28.10 47.02 -17.76
C SER A 6 -27.17 45.88 -18.18
N GLU A 7 -25.93 46.21 -18.53
CA GLU A 7 -24.85 45.27 -18.77
C GLU A 7 -24.60 44.43 -17.51
N SER A 8 -24.92 43.13 -17.61
CA SER A 8 -24.52 42.11 -16.64
C SER A 8 -23.01 41.90 -16.77
N SER A 9 -22.27 42.43 -15.80
CA SER A 9 -20.84 42.17 -15.61
C SER A 9 -20.58 40.66 -15.59
N SER A 10 -19.93 40.14 -16.64
CA SER A 10 -19.49 38.75 -16.68
C SER A 10 -18.45 38.55 -15.59
N SER A 11 -18.76 37.68 -14.63
CA SER A 11 -17.80 37.15 -13.69
C SER A 11 -16.65 36.51 -14.47
N THR A 12 -15.47 37.12 -14.41
CA THR A 12 -14.20 36.46 -14.73
C THR A 12 -14.15 35.16 -13.94
N HIS A 13 -14.32 34.04 -14.64
CA HIS A 13 -13.91 32.74 -14.12
C HIS A 13 -12.42 32.87 -13.80
N GLU A 14 -12.09 32.85 -12.50
CA GLU A 14 -10.75 32.49 -12.07
C GLU A 14 -10.50 31.08 -12.60
N GLU A 15 -9.78 30.99 -13.71
CA GLU A 15 -9.13 29.75 -14.12
C GLU A 15 -8.20 29.37 -12.98
N SER A 16 -8.69 28.53 -12.07
CA SER A 16 -7.83 27.84 -11.12
C SER A 16 -6.73 27.18 -11.94
N HIS A 17 -5.49 27.63 -11.78
CA HIS A 17 -4.32 26.93 -12.28
C HIS A 17 -4.45 25.47 -11.82
N ARG A 18 -4.87 24.56 -12.71
CA ARG A 18 -4.82 23.14 -12.42
C ARG A 18 -3.34 22.82 -12.40
N GLU A 19 -2.79 22.62 -11.22
CA GLU A 19 -1.42 22.13 -11.07
C GLU A 19 -1.29 20.87 -11.93
N ASP A 20 -0.21 20.77 -12.70
CA ASP A 20 0.08 19.55 -13.46
C ASP A 20 0.40 18.43 -12.47
N GLU A 21 -0.59 17.57 -12.22
CA GLU A 21 -0.49 16.40 -11.34
C GLU A 21 0.16 15.18 -12.03
N SER A 22 0.56 15.33 -13.29
CA SER A 22 1.13 14.23 -14.04
C SER A 22 2.63 14.07 -13.79
N LEU A 23 3.17 12.93 -14.23
CA LEU A 23 4.59 12.60 -14.10
C LEU A 23 5.51 13.46 -15.01
N SER A 24 4.98 14.37 -15.85
CA SER A 24 5.81 15.38 -16.52
C SER A 24 6.27 16.50 -15.60
N SER A 25 5.64 16.64 -14.43
CA SER A 25 6.01 17.66 -13.44
C SER A 25 7.13 17.15 -12.53
N ASP A 26 8.27 17.83 -12.53
CA ASP A 26 9.39 17.55 -11.62
C ASP A 26 8.94 17.62 -10.15
N VAL A 27 7.99 18.50 -9.82
CA VAL A 27 7.44 18.62 -8.46
C VAL A 27 6.71 17.34 -8.05
N VAL A 28 5.90 16.76 -8.95
CA VAL A 28 5.18 15.50 -8.72
C VAL A 28 6.16 14.35 -8.55
N VAL A 29 7.14 14.24 -9.45
CA VAL A 29 8.18 13.20 -9.38
C VAL A 29 8.97 13.31 -8.07
N ASN A 30 9.34 14.52 -7.65
CA ASN A 30 10.04 14.74 -6.38
C ASN A 30 9.21 14.29 -5.17
N LYS A 31 7.88 14.55 -5.15
CA LYS A 31 6.99 14.08 -4.07
C LYS A 31 6.95 12.55 -4.00
N TYR A 32 6.82 11.86 -5.13
CA TYR A 32 6.93 10.40 -5.19
C TYR A 32 8.30 9.89 -4.71
N GLN A 33 9.39 10.51 -5.16
CA GLN A 33 10.75 10.11 -4.77
C GLN A 33 10.96 10.28 -3.26
N MET A 34 10.52 11.39 -2.68
CA MET A 34 10.60 11.62 -1.24
C MET A 34 9.81 10.57 -0.45
N ALA A 35 8.56 10.27 -0.85
CA ALA A 35 7.76 9.23 -0.23
C ALA A 35 8.45 7.85 -0.33
N ALA A 36 8.98 7.51 -1.51
CA ALA A 36 9.67 6.25 -1.75
C ALA A 36 10.98 6.12 -0.96
N GLN A 37 11.75 7.20 -0.82
CA GLN A 37 12.96 7.22 0.00
C GLN A 37 12.63 6.93 1.47
N MET A 38 11.61 7.60 2.02
CA MET A 38 11.14 7.34 3.38
C MET A 38 10.67 5.90 3.55
N ALA A 39 9.82 5.40 2.65
CA ALA A 39 9.33 4.02 2.68
C ALA A 39 10.49 3.00 2.67
N ASN A 40 11.48 3.19 1.79
CA ASN A 40 12.65 2.32 1.68
C ASN A 40 13.53 2.33 2.94
N GLU A 41 13.77 3.50 3.53
CA GLU A 41 14.56 3.62 4.76
C GLU A 41 13.87 2.92 5.94
N ILE A 42 12.56 3.13 6.09
CA ILE A 42 11.76 2.50 7.14
C ILE A 42 11.69 0.99 6.94
N LEU A 43 11.46 0.53 5.71
CA LEU A 43 11.42 -0.89 5.38
C LEU A 43 12.75 -1.58 5.72
N ARG A 44 13.90 -0.97 5.37
CA ARG A 44 15.22 -1.50 5.74
C ARG A 44 15.41 -1.55 7.26
N LYS A 45 14.93 -0.54 7.99
CA LYS A 45 14.98 -0.54 9.45
C LYS A 45 14.13 -1.67 10.02
N LEU A 46 12.89 -1.84 9.57
CA LEU A 46 12.01 -2.92 10.01
C LEU A 46 12.61 -4.30 9.71
N ILE A 47 13.17 -4.51 8.50
CA ILE A 47 13.88 -5.74 8.13
C ILE A 47 14.98 -6.06 9.15
N SER A 48 15.75 -5.06 9.58
CA SER A 48 16.83 -5.24 10.57
C SER A 48 16.34 -5.59 11.98
N GLU A 49 15.05 -5.36 12.28
CA GLU A 49 14.41 -5.69 13.56
C GLU A 49 13.58 -6.97 13.52
N VAL A 50 13.44 -7.62 12.35
CA VAL A 50 12.83 -8.95 12.27
C VAL A 50 13.78 -9.99 12.87
N LYS A 51 13.57 -10.28 14.16
CA LYS A 51 14.36 -11.21 14.96
C LYS A 51 13.45 -12.12 15.78
N GLU A 52 13.96 -13.27 16.18
CA GLU A 52 13.26 -14.16 17.11
C GLU A 52 12.96 -13.43 18.43
N GLY A 53 11.79 -13.67 19.00
CA GLY A 53 11.33 -13.05 20.24
C GLY A 53 10.71 -11.67 20.09
N VAL A 54 10.81 -11.04 18.91
CA VAL A 54 10.17 -9.74 18.66
C VAL A 54 8.67 -9.91 18.44
N GLU A 55 7.87 -9.06 19.07
CA GLU A 55 6.42 -9.04 18.88
C GLU A 55 6.05 -8.25 17.61
N VAL A 56 5.13 -8.81 16.83
CA VAL A 56 4.61 -8.20 15.60
C VAL A 56 4.02 -6.80 15.83
N SER A 57 3.26 -6.60 16.90
CA SER A 57 2.65 -5.29 17.23
C SER A 57 3.69 -4.19 17.44
N THR A 58 4.87 -4.57 17.95
CA THR A 58 6.00 -3.64 18.18
C THR A 58 6.57 -3.17 16.85
N LEU A 59 6.71 -4.08 15.88
CA LEU A 59 7.18 -3.74 14.53
C LEU A 59 6.17 -2.85 13.78
N CYS A 60 4.87 -3.14 13.88
CA CYS A 60 3.82 -2.31 13.27
C CYS A 60 3.86 -0.88 13.85
N THR A 61 3.88 -0.78 15.18
CA THR A 61 3.96 0.52 15.89
C THR A 61 5.25 1.28 15.53
N MET A 62 6.37 0.58 15.43
CA MET A 62 7.66 1.18 15.05
C MET A 62 7.59 1.78 13.64
N GLY A 63 7.06 1.04 12.67
CA GLY A 63 6.94 1.52 11.29
C GLY A 63 6.09 2.77 11.19
N ASP A 64 4.89 2.76 11.79
CA ASP A 64 3.96 3.89 11.76
C ASP A 64 4.54 5.14 12.43
N ASN A 65 5.22 4.97 13.58
CA ASN A 65 5.90 6.07 14.26
C ASN A 65 7.03 6.66 13.40
N LEU A 66 7.82 5.83 12.72
CA LEU A 66 8.88 6.29 11.84
C LEU A 66 8.34 7.03 10.61
N ILE A 67 7.20 6.59 10.06
CA ILE A 67 6.52 7.30 8.97
C ILE A 67 6.14 8.70 9.47
N GLN A 68 5.40 8.79 10.58
CA GLN A 68 4.96 10.07 11.14
C GLN A 68 6.13 10.99 11.49
N GLU A 69 7.20 10.45 12.09
CA GLU A 69 8.39 11.21 12.42
C GLU A 69 9.06 11.80 11.18
N LYS A 70 9.23 10.99 10.12
CA LYS A 70 9.89 11.44 8.89
C LYS A 70 9.04 12.44 8.12
N THR A 71 7.75 12.20 7.98
CA THR A 71 6.85 13.11 7.25
C THR A 71 6.65 14.43 8.01
N SER A 72 6.69 14.43 9.35
CA SER A 72 6.59 15.68 10.14
C SER A 72 7.72 16.68 9.88
N LYS A 73 8.86 16.24 9.33
CA LYS A 73 10.05 17.06 9.08
C LYS A 73 10.09 17.71 7.69
N VAL A 74 9.16 17.35 6.80
CA VAL A 74 9.11 17.87 5.42
C VAL A 74 7.85 18.70 5.22
N PHE A 75 7.90 19.67 4.31
CA PHE A 75 6.77 20.56 4.01
C PHE A 75 6.14 21.18 5.28
N VAL A 76 6.98 21.67 6.21
CA VAL A 76 6.55 22.17 7.52
C VAL A 76 5.88 23.54 7.42
N LYS A 77 6.23 24.33 6.40
CA LYS A 77 5.68 25.68 6.20
C LYS A 77 4.41 25.65 5.36
N GLU A 78 4.20 24.57 4.62
CA GLU A 78 3.10 24.32 3.70
C GLU A 78 1.98 23.58 4.45
N LYS A 79 1.07 24.36 5.06
CA LYS A 79 -0.01 23.81 5.91
C LYS A 79 -1.02 22.95 5.14
N ASP A 80 -1.17 23.19 3.85
CA ASP A 80 -2.15 22.50 3.00
C ASP A 80 -1.61 21.18 2.42
N VAL A 81 -0.32 20.88 2.62
CA VAL A 81 0.30 19.63 2.15
C VAL A 81 0.03 18.51 3.16
N THR A 82 -0.89 17.62 2.80
CA THR A 82 -1.15 16.36 3.52
C THR A 82 0.03 15.41 3.38
N LYS A 83 0.35 14.64 4.41
CA LYS A 83 1.51 13.75 4.42
C LYS A 83 1.44 12.79 5.59
N GLY A 84 1.94 11.57 5.40
CA GLY A 84 1.87 10.56 6.45
C GLY A 84 1.77 9.15 5.92
N ILE A 85 0.96 8.35 6.60
CA ILE A 85 0.76 6.93 6.35
C ILE A 85 -0.25 6.78 5.22
N ALA A 86 0.21 6.24 4.08
CA ALA A 86 -0.69 5.83 2.99
C ALA A 86 -1.24 4.42 3.20
N MET A 87 -0.42 3.54 3.80
CA MET A 87 -0.79 2.18 4.18
C MET A 87 -0.12 1.90 5.53
N PRO A 88 -0.86 1.51 6.57
CA PRO A 88 -0.27 1.23 7.88
C PRO A 88 0.72 0.07 7.78
N THR A 89 1.70 0.07 8.66
CA THR A 89 2.72 -0.98 8.71
C THR A 89 2.06 -2.30 9.08
N CYS A 90 2.12 -3.27 8.15
CA CYS A 90 1.54 -4.60 8.31
C CYS A 90 2.67 -5.64 8.31
N ILE A 91 2.57 -6.62 9.22
CA ILE A 91 3.57 -7.67 9.39
C ILE A 91 2.86 -9.03 9.36
N SER A 92 2.86 -9.70 8.21
CA SER A 92 2.12 -10.94 8.00
C SER A 92 3.07 -12.15 8.09
N VAL A 93 2.77 -13.09 8.99
CA VAL A 93 3.66 -14.22 9.31
C VAL A 93 3.18 -15.52 8.67
N ASP A 94 4.10 -16.26 8.04
CA ASP A 94 3.90 -17.55 7.37
C ASP A 94 2.72 -17.53 6.39
N HIS A 95 1.64 -18.23 6.74
CA HIS A 95 0.43 -18.42 5.95
C HIS A 95 -0.49 -17.20 5.89
N CYS A 96 -0.29 -16.22 6.78
CA CYS A 96 -1.03 -14.96 6.74
C CYS A 96 -0.64 -14.18 5.49
N ILE A 97 -1.60 -13.92 4.59
CA ILE A 97 -1.34 -13.39 3.25
C ILE A 97 -0.84 -11.94 3.32
N CYS A 98 -1.64 -11.05 3.91
CA CYS A 98 -1.37 -9.62 3.95
C CYS A 98 -2.16 -8.94 5.10
N HIS A 99 -1.90 -7.64 5.29
CA HIS A 99 -2.69 -6.71 6.12
C HIS A 99 -2.83 -7.07 7.60
N TYR A 100 -1.90 -7.84 8.16
CA TYR A 100 -1.88 -8.11 9.59
C TYR A 100 -1.25 -6.94 10.36
N SER A 101 -2.11 -6.11 10.98
CA SER A 101 -1.75 -5.01 11.89
C SER A 101 -2.60 -5.14 13.16
N PRO A 102 -2.17 -5.90 14.17
CA PRO A 102 -3.01 -6.27 15.32
C PRO A 102 -3.29 -5.07 16.23
N LEU A 103 -4.46 -5.08 16.89
CA LEU A 103 -4.76 -4.12 17.96
C LEU A 103 -4.06 -4.54 19.25
N ARG A 104 -3.86 -3.57 20.16
CA ARG A 104 -3.33 -3.84 21.52
C ARG A 104 -4.16 -4.84 22.33
N SER A 105 -5.44 -5.00 21.98
CA SER A 105 -6.34 -5.96 22.62
C SER A 105 -6.21 -7.39 22.09
N ASP A 106 -5.55 -7.57 20.95
CA ASP A 106 -5.45 -8.86 20.30
C ASP A 106 -4.31 -9.68 20.95
N PRO A 107 -4.37 -11.03 20.91
CA PRO A 107 -3.31 -11.86 21.45
C PRO A 107 -1.95 -11.55 20.78
N PRO A 108 -0.85 -11.49 21.55
CA PRO A 108 0.46 -11.15 21.00
C PRO A 108 0.97 -12.24 20.05
N VAL A 109 1.54 -11.81 18.92
CA VAL A 109 2.23 -12.69 17.97
C VAL A 109 3.72 -12.43 18.07
N VAL A 110 4.46 -13.41 18.60
CA VAL A 110 5.90 -13.35 18.79
C VAL A 110 6.59 -14.14 17.68
N LEU A 111 7.55 -13.51 17.01
CA LEU A 111 8.31 -14.11 15.93
C LEU A 111 9.23 -15.24 16.42
N LYS A 112 9.30 -16.31 15.64
CA LYS A 112 10.11 -17.50 15.90
C LYS A 112 11.11 -17.71 14.77
N ASN A 113 12.25 -18.33 15.09
CA ASN A 113 13.25 -18.68 14.08
C ASN A 113 12.64 -19.53 12.94
N GLY A 114 13.03 -19.25 11.70
CA GLY A 114 12.55 -19.95 10.49
C GLY A 114 11.19 -19.50 9.95
N GLN A 115 10.50 -18.57 10.61
CA GLN A 115 9.24 -18.04 10.10
C GLN A 115 9.45 -17.06 8.95
N MET A 116 8.54 -17.09 7.97
CA MET A 116 8.52 -16.15 6.85
C MET A 116 7.69 -14.92 7.20
N VAL A 117 8.32 -13.76 7.23
CA VAL A 117 7.72 -12.49 7.64
C VAL A 117 7.62 -11.57 6.44
N LYS A 118 6.39 -11.15 6.12
CA LYS A 118 6.08 -10.19 5.06
C LYS A 118 5.82 -8.84 5.70
N ILE A 119 6.61 -7.85 5.35
CA ILE A 119 6.51 -6.46 5.83
C ILE A 119 5.91 -5.65 4.68
N ASP A 120 4.89 -4.86 4.94
CA ASP A 120 4.27 -3.93 3.99
C ASP A 120 3.97 -2.60 4.69
N LEU A 121 4.21 -1.48 4.01
CA LEU A 121 3.93 -0.14 4.48
C LEU A 121 3.82 0.83 3.30
N GLY A 122 3.18 1.98 3.55
CA GLY A 122 3.02 3.03 2.55
C GLY A 122 3.18 4.42 3.15
N VAL A 123 3.87 5.29 2.40
CA VAL A 123 4.05 6.71 2.72
C VAL A 123 3.40 7.53 1.61
N HIS A 124 2.77 8.66 1.95
CA HIS A 124 2.40 9.65 0.94
C HIS A 124 2.91 11.05 1.32
N ILE A 125 3.15 11.84 0.28
CA ILE A 125 3.40 13.28 0.34
C ILE A 125 2.42 13.93 -0.64
N ASP A 126 1.56 14.81 -0.14
CA ASP A 126 0.53 15.53 -0.91
C ASP A 126 -0.36 14.61 -1.76
N GLY A 127 -0.75 13.48 -1.18
CA GLY A 127 -1.52 12.45 -1.87
C GLY A 127 -0.74 11.54 -2.83
N TYR A 128 0.55 11.80 -3.10
CA TYR A 128 1.38 10.96 -3.96
C TYR A 128 1.99 9.80 -3.16
N ILE A 129 1.57 8.58 -3.50
CA ILE A 129 1.76 7.38 -2.70
C ILE A 129 3.00 6.59 -3.12
N ALA A 130 3.77 6.11 -2.16
CA ALA A 130 4.79 5.09 -2.34
C ALA A 130 4.58 3.95 -1.33
N THR A 131 4.24 2.76 -1.83
CA THR A 131 4.12 1.53 -1.04
C THR A 131 5.32 0.62 -1.30
N ALA A 132 5.75 -0.12 -0.28
CA ALA A 132 6.82 -1.10 -0.43
C ALA A 132 6.58 -2.30 0.48
N ALA A 133 6.78 -3.50 -0.07
CA ALA A 133 6.71 -4.74 0.67
C ALA A 133 7.97 -5.58 0.50
N HIS A 134 8.35 -6.33 1.53
CA HIS A 134 9.48 -7.25 1.48
C HIS A 134 9.23 -8.49 2.34
N THR A 135 9.75 -9.63 1.88
CA THR A 135 9.65 -10.89 2.62
C THR A 135 11.02 -11.32 3.11
N VAL A 136 11.13 -11.59 4.41
CA VAL A 136 12.34 -12.14 5.04
C VAL A 136 12.03 -13.42 5.80
N VAL A 137 13.06 -14.18 6.14
CA VAL A 137 12.92 -15.35 7.04
C VAL A 137 13.72 -15.08 8.31
N VAL A 138 13.08 -15.24 9.47
CA VAL A 138 13.70 -15.01 10.77
C VAL A 138 14.91 -15.94 10.93
N GLY A 139 16.07 -15.36 11.24
CA GLY A 139 17.33 -16.09 11.42
C GLY A 139 18.06 -16.48 10.14
N ALA A 140 17.55 -16.14 8.95
CA ALA A 140 18.26 -16.33 7.69
C ALA A 140 19.52 -15.47 7.62
N SER A 141 20.62 -16.03 7.11
CA SER A 141 21.89 -15.32 6.95
C SER A 141 22.72 -15.93 5.80
N PRO A 142 23.84 -15.31 5.39
CA PRO A 142 24.75 -15.93 4.42
C PRO A 142 25.25 -17.32 4.83
N THR A 143 25.36 -17.59 6.14
CA THR A 143 25.79 -18.87 6.71
C THR A 143 24.62 -19.79 7.07
N ASN A 144 23.41 -19.25 7.23
CA ASN A 144 22.17 -19.99 7.49
C ASN A 144 21.17 -19.77 6.36
N LYS A 145 21.37 -20.51 5.25
CA LYS A 145 20.55 -20.37 4.04
C LYS A 145 19.20 -21.08 4.18
N ILE A 146 18.17 -20.48 3.61
CA ILE A 146 16.85 -21.10 3.48
C ILE A 146 16.86 -22.12 2.35
N THR A 147 16.20 -23.26 2.54
CA THR A 147 16.15 -24.36 1.57
C THR A 147 14.72 -24.89 1.40
N GLY A 148 14.52 -25.82 0.46
CA GLY A 148 13.24 -26.49 0.24
C GLY A 148 12.13 -25.56 -0.25
N LYS A 149 10.90 -25.81 0.19
CA LYS A 149 9.69 -25.11 -0.30
C LYS A 149 9.70 -23.61 -0.01
N GLN A 150 10.23 -23.18 1.14
CA GLN A 150 10.35 -21.75 1.46
C GLN A 150 11.30 -21.03 0.49
N ALA A 151 12.44 -21.65 0.16
CA ALA A 151 13.37 -21.08 -0.80
C ALA A 151 12.79 -21.03 -2.22
N ALA A 152 12.10 -22.10 -2.65
CA ALA A 152 11.41 -22.13 -3.94
C ALA A 152 10.35 -21.02 -4.03
N LEU A 153 9.52 -20.84 -2.99
CA LEU A 153 8.52 -19.77 -2.93
C LEU A 153 9.15 -18.38 -3.02
N LEU A 154 10.18 -18.09 -2.21
CA LEU A 154 10.85 -16.78 -2.22
C LEU A 154 11.47 -16.48 -3.58
N LYS A 155 12.10 -17.47 -4.21
CA LYS A 155 12.75 -17.32 -5.51
C LYS A 155 11.73 -17.12 -6.63
N ALA A 156 10.64 -17.89 -6.63
CA ALA A 156 9.53 -17.73 -7.57
C ALA A 156 8.93 -16.32 -7.47
N THR A 157 8.65 -15.83 -6.27
CA THR A 157 8.11 -14.49 -6.05
C THR A 157 9.06 -13.40 -6.54
N TYR A 158 10.36 -13.52 -6.26
CA TYR A 158 11.35 -12.56 -6.72
C TYR A 158 11.47 -12.54 -8.24
N GLU A 159 11.57 -13.69 -8.90
CA GLU A 159 11.67 -13.75 -10.36
C GLU A 159 10.37 -13.30 -11.05
N ALA A 160 9.20 -13.63 -10.48
CA ALA A 160 7.92 -13.14 -10.99
C ALA A 160 7.81 -11.61 -10.89
N MET A 161 8.28 -11.01 -9.79
CA MET A 161 8.38 -9.55 -9.63
C MET A 161 9.32 -8.94 -10.68
N GLU A 162 10.50 -9.52 -10.88
CA GLU A 162 11.49 -9.04 -11.86
C GLU A 162 10.94 -9.09 -13.29
N VAL A 163 10.21 -10.15 -13.65
CA VAL A 163 9.53 -10.27 -14.95
C VAL A 163 8.43 -9.23 -15.06
N ALA A 164 7.59 -9.07 -14.03
CA ALA A 164 6.48 -8.13 -14.06
C ALA A 164 6.95 -6.68 -14.25
N ILE A 165 7.98 -6.24 -13.52
CA ILE A 165 8.54 -4.88 -13.64
C ILE A 165 9.11 -4.63 -15.04
N ARG A 166 9.77 -5.62 -15.66
CA ARG A 166 10.28 -5.49 -17.05
C ARG A 166 9.18 -5.45 -18.09
N MET A 167 8.05 -6.10 -17.83
CA MET A 167 6.89 -6.10 -18.72
C MET A 167 5.98 -4.88 -18.51
N LEU A 168 6.11 -4.16 -17.38
CA LEU A 168 5.27 -3.01 -17.06
C LEU A 168 5.73 -1.76 -17.82
N GLN A 169 5.44 -1.73 -19.12
CA GLN A 169 5.80 -0.65 -20.04
C GLN A 169 4.61 -0.26 -20.95
N PRO A 170 4.58 0.98 -21.48
CA PRO A 170 3.58 1.38 -22.46
C PRO A 170 3.48 0.40 -23.64
N GLY A 171 2.26 0.06 -24.04
CA GLY A 171 1.97 -0.88 -25.13
C GLY A 171 1.72 -2.33 -24.70
N ASN A 172 2.16 -2.74 -23.51
CA ASN A 172 1.89 -4.09 -22.98
C ASN A 172 0.49 -4.16 -22.34
N LYS A 173 -0.12 -5.36 -22.33
CA LYS A 173 -1.41 -5.61 -21.67
C LYS A 173 -1.20 -6.24 -20.30
N ASN A 174 -2.07 -5.92 -19.36
CA ASN A 174 -2.05 -6.47 -18.00
C ASN A 174 -2.10 -8.02 -17.97
N MET A 175 -2.94 -8.63 -18.81
CA MET A 175 -3.08 -10.09 -18.87
C MET A 175 -1.83 -10.81 -19.36
N ASP A 176 -0.98 -10.15 -20.15
CA ASP A 176 0.31 -10.73 -20.57
C ASP A 176 1.26 -10.84 -19.37
N ILE A 177 1.23 -9.85 -18.47
CA ILE A 177 1.98 -9.85 -17.21
C ILE A 177 1.45 -10.95 -16.29
N THR A 178 0.12 -11.05 -16.14
CA THR A 178 -0.54 -12.14 -15.39
C THR A 178 -0.05 -13.51 -15.86
N ALA A 179 -0.11 -13.78 -17.16
CA ALA A 179 0.32 -15.05 -17.73
C ALA A 179 1.83 -15.31 -17.54
N ALA A 180 2.66 -14.26 -17.53
CA ALA A 180 4.09 -14.39 -17.28
C ALA A 180 4.39 -14.76 -15.81
N ILE A 181 3.68 -14.15 -14.86
CA ILE A 181 3.75 -14.50 -13.43
C ILE A 181 3.36 -15.96 -13.22
N ASP A 182 2.26 -16.42 -13.84
CA ASP A 182 1.79 -17.81 -13.73
C ASP A 182 2.82 -18.81 -14.27
N LYS A 183 3.49 -18.49 -15.39
CA LYS A 183 4.56 -19.32 -15.95
C LYS A 183 5.75 -19.43 -14.99
N VAL A 184 6.22 -18.30 -14.45
CA VAL A 184 7.33 -18.32 -13.47
C VAL A 184 6.94 -19.16 -12.26
N ALA A 185 5.74 -18.94 -11.69
CA ALA A 185 5.28 -19.70 -10.53
C ALA A 185 5.23 -21.21 -10.78
N ALA A 186 4.79 -21.63 -11.98
CA ALA A 186 4.73 -23.03 -12.37
C ALA A 186 6.11 -23.73 -12.38
N GLU A 187 7.17 -23.04 -12.83
CA GLU A 187 8.55 -23.58 -12.83
C GLU A 187 9.05 -23.94 -11.43
N TYR A 188 8.55 -23.25 -10.40
CA TYR A 188 8.87 -23.50 -9.00
C TYR A 188 7.87 -24.41 -8.27
N GLY A 189 6.82 -24.86 -8.97
CA GLY A 189 5.75 -25.65 -8.36
C GLY A 189 4.95 -24.88 -7.29
N VAL A 190 4.86 -23.55 -7.44
CA VAL A 190 4.05 -22.69 -6.56
C VAL A 190 2.89 -22.07 -7.35
N THR A 191 1.94 -21.46 -6.64
CA THR A 191 0.75 -20.88 -7.26
C THR A 191 0.58 -19.44 -6.76
N PRO A 192 0.44 -18.45 -7.65
CA PRO A 192 0.11 -17.08 -7.26
C PRO A 192 -1.25 -17.05 -6.55
N ILE A 193 -1.41 -16.14 -5.60
CA ILE A 193 -2.65 -16.05 -4.83
C ILE A 193 -3.77 -15.57 -5.75
N GLU A 194 -4.87 -16.33 -5.75
CA GLU A 194 -6.01 -16.11 -6.63
C GLU A 194 -6.63 -14.71 -6.41
N ASN A 195 -6.84 -13.96 -7.49
CA ASN A 195 -7.50 -12.64 -7.52
C ASN A 195 -6.80 -11.52 -6.74
N MET A 196 -5.52 -11.65 -6.41
CA MET A 196 -4.74 -10.52 -5.89
C MET A 196 -4.45 -9.52 -7.01
N VAL A 197 -4.46 -8.23 -6.69
CA VAL A 197 -4.37 -7.16 -7.68
C VAL A 197 -3.23 -6.18 -7.38
N SER A 198 -2.57 -5.72 -8.43
CA SER A 198 -1.66 -4.58 -8.41
C SER A 198 -2.39 -3.39 -9.04
N HIS A 199 -2.51 -2.29 -8.29
CA HIS A 199 -3.30 -1.13 -8.68
C HIS A 199 -2.44 -0.04 -9.33
N GLN A 200 -3.05 0.71 -10.25
CA GLN A 200 -2.57 2.03 -10.63
C GLN A 200 -2.69 2.99 -9.43
N LEU A 201 -1.65 3.79 -9.20
CA LEU A 201 -1.65 4.87 -8.22
C LEU A 201 -1.95 6.21 -8.90
N GLN A 202 -2.71 7.05 -8.20
CA GLN A 202 -2.94 8.46 -8.55
C GLN A 202 -2.86 9.30 -7.27
N ARG A 203 -2.92 10.63 -7.39
CA ARG A 203 -3.00 11.50 -6.21
C ARG A 203 -4.25 11.13 -5.39
N ASP A 204 -4.05 10.89 -4.10
CA ASP A 204 -5.08 10.50 -3.12
C ASP A 204 -5.82 9.18 -3.41
N GLN A 205 -5.37 8.41 -4.41
CA GLN A 205 -6.02 7.15 -4.81
C GLN A 205 -5.01 6.02 -4.92
N ILE A 206 -5.11 5.07 -3.98
CA ILE A 206 -4.23 3.89 -3.87
C ILE A 206 -4.69 2.70 -4.73
N ASP A 207 -5.95 2.68 -5.12
CA ASP A 207 -6.66 1.59 -5.80
C ASP A 207 -7.31 2.08 -7.10
N GLY A 208 -6.50 2.67 -7.98
CA GLY A 208 -6.95 3.15 -9.29
C GLY A 208 -7.56 2.04 -10.16
N GLU A 209 -8.33 2.48 -11.17
CA GLU A 209 -9.16 1.58 -12.00
C GLU A 209 -8.35 0.55 -12.80
N LYS A 210 -7.15 0.92 -13.26
CA LYS A 210 -6.28 -0.01 -13.99
C LYS A 210 -5.59 -0.93 -13.01
N GLN A 211 -5.66 -2.22 -13.30
CA GLN A 211 -5.15 -3.26 -12.42
C GLN A 211 -4.51 -4.40 -13.21
N ILE A 212 -3.55 -5.06 -12.57
CA ILE A 212 -3.00 -6.35 -12.98
C ILE A 212 -3.50 -7.37 -11.96
N ILE A 213 -4.26 -8.35 -12.43
CA ILE A 213 -4.80 -9.42 -11.58
C ILE A 213 -3.87 -10.64 -11.63
N GLN A 214 -3.65 -11.30 -10.50
CA GLN A 214 -2.91 -12.55 -10.40
C GLN A 214 -3.87 -13.72 -10.33
N ASN A 215 -3.57 -14.80 -11.07
CA ASN A 215 -4.32 -16.06 -11.03
C ASN A 215 -5.85 -15.84 -10.95
N PRO A 216 -6.48 -15.22 -11.97
CA PRO A 216 -7.89 -14.89 -11.92
C PRO A 216 -8.75 -16.15 -11.89
N GLY A 217 -9.63 -16.27 -10.88
CA GLY A 217 -10.56 -17.39 -10.75
C GLY A 217 -11.99 -17.05 -11.19
N GLU A 218 -12.78 -18.05 -11.59
CA GLU A 218 -14.12 -17.85 -12.17
C GLU A 218 -15.17 -17.30 -11.18
N LYS A 219 -15.05 -17.55 -9.87
CA LYS A 219 -15.91 -17.01 -8.80
C LYS A 219 -15.18 -17.02 -7.46
N GLN A 220 -15.16 -15.89 -6.75
CA GLN A 220 -14.62 -15.76 -5.39
C GLN A 220 -15.51 -16.50 -4.36
N ARG A 221 -15.50 -17.83 -4.35
CA ARG A 221 -16.05 -18.63 -3.24
C ARG A 221 -14.94 -18.85 -2.22
N ARG A 222 -14.76 -17.90 -1.27
CA ARG A 222 -14.10 -18.09 0.04
C ARG A 222 -12.90 -19.06 0.03
N LYS A 223 -11.96 -18.91 -0.92
CA LYS A 223 -10.77 -19.76 -1.00
C LYS A 223 -9.58 -19.21 -0.19
N SER A 224 -9.55 -17.91 0.07
CA SER A 224 -8.96 -17.43 1.32
C SER A 224 -9.93 -17.83 2.43
N LYS A 225 -9.59 -18.82 3.25
CA LYS A 225 -10.26 -18.96 4.54
C LYS A 225 -10.04 -17.63 5.24
N ASP A 226 -11.09 -16.87 5.52
CA ASP A 226 -11.00 -15.80 6.51
C ASP A 226 -10.37 -16.44 7.73
N MET A 227 -9.15 -16.02 8.04
CA MET A 227 -8.57 -16.36 9.32
C MET A 227 -9.50 -15.75 10.37
N ASP A 228 -9.65 -16.40 11.53
CA ASP A 228 -10.48 -15.91 12.65
C ASP A 228 -9.89 -14.63 13.31
N THR A 229 -9.05 -13.91 12.55
CA THR A 229 -8.38 -12.67 12.93
C THR A 229 -9.24 -11.50 12.50
N ARG A 230 -9.46 -10.58 13.44
CA ARG A 230 -10.19 -9.32 13.24
C ARG A 230 -9.55 -8.48 12.13
N THR A 231 -10.36 -7.94 11.22
CA THR A 231 -9.91 -6.89 10.27
C THR A 231 -9.69 -5.57 11.02
N THR A 232 -8.48 -5.02 10.89
CA THR A 232 -8.04 -3.79 11.58
C THR A 232 -7.67 -2.66 10.64
N VAL A 233 -7.40 -2.96 9.36
CA VAL A 233 -7.07 -1.99 8.33
C VAL A 233 -8.32 -1.71 7.49
N TYR A 234 -8.67 -0.42 7.37
CA TYR A 234 -9.82 0.05 6.60
C TYR A 234 -9.44 1.28 5.78
N LYS A 235 -10.03 1.41 4.60
CA LYS A 235 -9.97 2.61 3.77
C LYS A 235 -11.38 3.20 3.67
N ARG A 236 -11.50 4.52 3.76
CA ARG A 236 -12.76 5.22 3.45
C ARG A 236 -13.02 5.16 1.95
N ASN A 237 -14.22 4.74 1.57
CA ASN A 237 -14.71 4.88 0.20
C ASN A 237 -15.39 6.26 0.06
N GLU A 238 -14.87 7.10 -0.83
CA GLU A 238 -15.36 8.48 -1.02
C GLU A 238 -16.61 8.56 -1.91
N ASP A 239 -16.81 7.56 -2.78
CA ASP A 239 -17.94 7.47 -3.71
C ASP A 239 -19.25 7.09 -3.00
N ILE A 240 -19.16 6.50 -1.81
CA ILE A 240 -20.31 6.06 -1.03
C ILE A 240 -20.69 7.13 0.00
N GLN A 241 -21.85 7.76 -0.21
CA GLN A 241 -22.47 8.63 0.77
C GLN A 241 -23.59 7.91 1.53
N TYR A 242 -23.50 7.92 2.86
CA TYR A 242 -24.52 7.31 3.72
C TYR A 242 -24.77 8.15 4.98
N SER A 243 -26.04 8.36 5.33
CA SER A 243 -26.45 9.10 6.52
C SER A 243 -26.40 8.21 7.77
N LEU A 244 -25.26 8.24 8.46
CA LEU A 244 -25.06 7.48 9.70
C LEU A 244 -26.01 7.91 10.82
N ARG A 245 -26.74 6.94 11.39
CA ARG A 245 -27.72 7.19 12.46
C ARG A 245 -27.06 7.31 13.84
N LEU A 246 -26.11 6.43 14.15
CA LEU A 246 -25.46 6.39 15.46
C LEU A 246 -24.51 7.59 15.65
N LYS A 247 -24.59 8.26 16.80
CA LYS A 247 -23.70 9.38 17.15
C LYS A 247 -22.23 8.95 17.18
N ALA A 248 -21.94 7.78 17.76
CA ALA A 248 -20.59 7.23 17.80
C ALA A 248 -20.00 6.98 16.40
N ALA A 249 -20.80 6.44 15.47
CA ALA A 249 -20.37 6.23 14.09
C ALA A 249 -20.08 7.56 13.36
N ARG A 250 -20.90 8.60 13.58
CA ARG A 250 -20.65 9.94 13.04
C ARG A 250 -19.37 10.56 13.59
N ALA A 251 -19.10 10.39 14.89
CA ALA A 251 -17.86 10.86 15.51
C ALA A 251 -16.64 10.14 14.92
N LEU A 252 -16.69 8.81 14.81
CA LEU A 252 -15.62 8.02 14.18
C LEU A 252 -15.36 8.46 12.73
N MET A 253 -16.41 8.62 11.91
CA MET A 253 -16.24 9.09 10.54
C MET A 253 -15.73 10.52 10.42
N LYS A 254 -15.93 11.36 11.44
CA LYS A 254 -15.32 12.68 11.51
C LYS A 254 -13.81 12.55 11.78
N ASP A 255 -13.43 11.76 12.77
CA ASP A 255 -12.01 11.53 13.11
C ASP A 255 -11.23 10.91 11.95
N VAL A 256 -11.87 10.06 11.13
CA VAL A 256 -11.28 9.48 9.91
C VAL A 256 -11.08 10.50 8.78
N LYS A 257 -11.88 11.58 8.74
CA LYS A 257 -11.73 12.65 7.74
C LYS A 257 -10.67 13.68 8.12
N ASP A 258 -10.53 13.91 9.42
CA ASP A 258 -9.67 14.96 9.96
C ASP A 258 -8.19 14.52 10.09
N LYS A 259 -7.90 13.23 9.85
CA LYS A 259 -6.56 12.62 9.93
C LYS A 259 -6.07 12.21 8.55
#